data_AF-A0A925SNI4-F1
#
_entry.id   AF-A0A925SNI4-F1
#
_cell.length_a   1.000
_cell.length_b   1.000
_cell.length_c   1.000
_cell.angle_alpha   90.00
_cell.angle_beta   90.00
_cell.angle_gamma   90.00
#
_symmetry.space_group_name_H-M   'P 1'
#
loop_
_entity.id
_entity.type
_entity.pdbx_description
1 polymer ?
#
loop_
_entity_poly.entity_id
_entity_poly.type
_entity_poly.pdbx_seq_one_letter_code
_entity_poly.pdbx_strand_id
1 'polypeptide(L)'
;MALPLDGPRLPPAAGGAPRQLVVFLHGYGADGNDLIGLGREWAGMLPHAAFVSPHAPEPCGAAPMGRQWFNLTFRDAGELVRGVTHAAPALDAFIDAELKRHNLPARALALVGFSQGTMMALGVGLRRAPAPAAIVGYSGALATVEALPQQPGSAPAILLV
;
A
#
# COMPACT_ATOMS: atom_id res chain seq x y z
N MET A 1 8.58 19.81 3.78
CA MET A 1 8.49 18.49 3.11
C MET A 1 7.97 17.51 4.13
N ALA A 2 6.96 16.69 3.78
CA ALA A 2 6.54 15.59 4.65
C ALA A 2 7.73 14.62 4.83
N LEU A 3 7.91 14.08 6.03
CA LEU A 3 8.92 13.07 6.29
C LEU A 3 8.65 11.83 5.41
N PRO A 4 9.68 11.17 4.87
CA PRO A 4 9.50 9.93 4.11
C PRO A 4 8.81 8.89 4.99
N LEU A 5 7.90 8.11 4.40
CA LEU A 5 7.25 7.01 5.11
C LEU A 5 8.29 5.95 5.49
N ASP A 6 8.07 5.30 6.62
CA ASP A 6 8.87 4.18 7.08
C ASP A 6 8.00 3.18 7.85
N GLY A 7 8.50 1.99 8.08
CA GLY A 7 7.80 0.96 8.85
C GLY A 7 8.53 -0.38 8.90
N PRO A 8 7.94 -1.37 9.57
CA PRO A 8 8.53 -2.69 9.72
C PRO A 8 8.70 -3.41 8.37
N ARG A 9 9.75 -4.22 8.31
CA ARG A 9 10.18 -4.99 7.14
C ARG A 9 10.48 -6.44 7.53
N LEU A 10 10.22 -7.37 6.62
CA LEU A 10 10.66 -8.75 6.72
C LEU A 10 11.49 -9.11 5.49
N PRO A 11 12.71 -9.66 5.65
CA PRO A 11 13.49 -10.17 4.53
C PRO A 11 12.84 -11.43 3.95
N PRO A 12 13.23 -11.84 2.72
CA PRO A 12 12.78 -13.11 2.16
C PRO A 12 13.19 -14.29 3.03
N ALA A 13 12.26 -15.20 3.27
CA ALA A 13 12.48 -16.38 4.12
C ALA A 13 13.53 -17.35 3.53
N ALA A 14 13.64 -17.42 2.20
CA ALA A 14 14.69 -18.18 1.52
C ALA A 14 16.09 -17.56 1.66
N GLY A 15 16.21 -16.36 2.24
CA GLY A 15 17.43 -15.58 2.27
C GLY A 15 17.80 -14.98 0.91
N GLY A 16 18.92 -14.25 0.88
CA GLY A 16 19.42 -13.61 -0.33
C GLY A 16 18.59 -12.41 -0.81
N ALA A 17 18.73 -12.06 -2.09
CA ALA A 17 17.99 -10.96 -2.70
C ALA A 17 16.53 -11.38 -2.98
N PRO A 18 15.53 -10.55 -2.62
CA PRO A 18 14.14 -10.87 -2.90
C PRO A 18 13.86 -10.86 -4.41
N ARG A 19 12.85 -11.62 -4.83
CA ARG A 19 12.33 -11.64 -6.20
C ARG A 19 11.01 -10.90 -6.33
N GLN A 20 10.33 -10.67 -5.20
CA GLN A 20 9.07 -9.95 -5.11
C GLN A 20 9.11 -8.99 -3.92
N LEU A 21 8.33 -7.91 -4.01
CA LEU A 21 8.07 -6.99 -2.92
C LEU A 21 6.55 -6.97 -2.66
N VAL A 22 6.15 -7.22 -1.43
CA VAL A 22 4.76 -7.08 -0.98
C VAL A 22 4.68 -5.92 0.00
N VAL A 23 3.87 -4.92 -0.33
CA VAL A 23 3.65 -3.73 0.52
C VAL A 23 2.27 -3.82 1.16
N PHE A 24 2.23 -3.93 2.48
CA PHE A 24 1.01 -3.95 3.27
C PHE A 24 0.60 -2.54 3.70
N LEU A 25 -0.63 -2.13 3.40
CA LEU A 25 -1.18 -0.82 3.75
C LEU A 25 -2.28 -0.98 4.79
N HIS A 26 -2.02 -0.48 6.00
CA HIS A 26 -2.93 -0.62 7.13
C HIS A 26 -4.16 0.30 7.02
N GLY A 27 -5.21 -0.04 7.77
CA GLY A 27 -6.45 0.74 7.86
C GLY A 27 -6.35 1.96 8.77
N TYR A 28 -7.42 2.74 8.83
CA TYR A 28 -7.51 3.94 9.67
C TYR A 28 -7.36 3.57 11.17
N GLY A 29 -6.44 4.23 11.87
CA GLY A 29 -6.19 4.00 13.30
C GLY A 29 -5.31 2.79 13.64
N ALA A 30 -4.86 2.04 12.64
CA ALA A 30 -3.85 1.00 12.77
C ALA A 30 -2.45 1.56 12.47
N ASP A 31 -1.44 0.70 12.44
CA ASP A 31 -0.09 1.02 11.99
C ASP A 31 0.56 -0.13 11.19
N GLY A 32 1.80 0.06 10.73
CA GLY A 32 2.50 -0.99 9.96
C GLY A 32 2.85 -2.25 10.77
N ASN A 33 2.96 -2.15 12.09
CA ASN A 33 3.23 -3.30 12.96
C ASN A 33 2.05 -4.25 13.01
N ASP A 34 0.83 -3.73 12.88
CA ASP A 34 -0.39 -4.56 12.86
C ASP A 34 -0.41 -5.50 11.65
N LEU A 35 -0.06 -5.00 10.46
CA LEU A 35 -0.14 -5.80 9.23
C LEU A 35 1.13 -6.60 8.91
N ILE A 36 2.31 -6.20 9.39
CA ILE A 36 3.54 -6.92 9.03
C ILE A 36 3.51 -8.40 9.49
N GLY A 37 2.71 -8.72 10.49
CA GLY A 37 2.47 -10.10 10.93
C GLY A 37 1.98 -11.03 9.81
N LEU A 38 1.17 -10.53 8.87
CA LEU A 38 0.72 -11.30 7.70
C LEU A 38 1.88 -11.75 6.82
N GLY A 39 2.94 -10.95 6.73
CA GLY A 39 4.15 -11.31 5.98
C GLY A 39 4.84 -12.56 6.55
N ARG A 40 4.76 -12.78 7.87
CA ARG A 40 5.30 -14.00 8.50
C ARG A 40 4.49 -15.23 8.12
N GLU A 41 3.16 -15.11 8.13
CA GLU A 41 2.26 -16.20 7.72
C GLU A 41 2.42 -16.54 6.24
N TRP A 42 2.64 -15.54 5.39
CA TRP A 42 2.80 -15.74 3.94
C TRP A 42 4.20 -16.15 3.52
N ALA A 43 5.20 -16.00 4.38
CA ALA A 43 6.60 -16.30 4.08
C ALA A 43 6.83 -17.73 3.59
N GLY A 44 6.05 -18.71 4.06
CA GLY A 44 6.13 -20.10 3.58
C GLY A 44 5.65 -20.28 2.14
N MET A 45 4.63 -19.53 1.72
CA MET A 45 4.07 -19.58 0.37
C MET A 45 4.83 -18.68 -0.62
N LEU A 46 5.42 -17.59 -0.10
CA LEU A 46 6.17 -16.60 -0.88
C LEU A 46 7.62 -16.47 -0.33
N PRO A 47 8.43 -17.53 -0.38
CA PRO A 47 9.72 -17.58 0.32
C PRO A 47 10.75 -16.58 -0.23
N HIS A 48 10.56 -16.08 -1.44
CA HIS A 48 11.44 -15.09 -2.08
C HIS A 48 10.89 -13.65 -2.00
N ALA A 49 9.77 -13.41 -1.33
CA ALA A 49 9.21 -12.08 -1.18
C ALA A 49 9.83 -11.36 0.02
N ALA A 50 10.22 -10.10 -0.18
CA ALA A 50 10.36 -9.16 0.93
C ALA A 50 8.99 -8.57 1.25
N PHE A 51 8.69 -8.38 2.53
CA PHE A 51 7.48 -7.73 2.99
C PHE A 51 7.81 -6.42 3.68
N VAL A 52 6.97 -5.42 3.47
CA VAL A 52 7.08 -4.13 4.16
C VAL A 52 5.71 -3.59 4.46
N SER A 53 5.56 -2.91 5.61
CA SER A 53 4.31 -2.24 5.95
C SER A 53 4.62 -0.83 6.47
N PRO A 54 4.49 0.22 5.65
CA PRO A 54 4.73 1.58 6.12
C PRO A 54 3.68 2.02 7.13
N HIS A 55 4.10 2.84 8.09
CA HIS A 55 3.18 3.67 8.87
C HIS A 55 2.63 4.77 7.98
N ALA A 56 1.32 4.99 8.04
CA ALA A 56 0.70 6.14 7.41
C ALA A 56 1.24 7.47 8.01
N PRO A 57 1.23 8.59 7.27
CA PRO A 57 1.97 9.80 7.61
C PRO A 57 1.43 10.58 8.83
N GLU A 58 0.15 10.43 9.16
CA GLU A 58 -0.50 11.24 10.19
C GLU A 58 -0.85 10.40 11.43
N PRO A 59 -0.76 10.97 12.65
CA PRO A 59 -1.42 10.39 13.83
C PRO A 59 -2.93 10.30 13.62
N CYS A 60 -3.56 9.23 14.11
CA CYS A 60 -5.00 9.07 14.01
C CYS A 60 -5.73 9.78 15.16
N GLY A 61 -6.67 10.68 14.83
CA GLY A 61 -7.46 11.39 15.84
C GLY A 61 -8.40 10.48 16.65
N ALA A 62 -8.85 9.36 16.07
CA ALA A 62 -9.74 8.41 16.73
C ALA A 62 -9.01 7.27 17.45
N ALA A 63 -7.70 7.12 17.25
CA ALA A 63 -6.88 6.06 17.82
C ALA A 63 -5.52 6.64 18.26
N PRO A 64 -5.31 6.93 19.56
CA PRO A 64 -4.15 7.70 20.04
C PRO A 64 -2.78 7.13 19.68
N MET A 65 -2.65 5.81 19.56
CA MET A 65 -1.42 5.13 19.15
C MET A 65 -1.39 4.76 17.66
N GLY A 66 -2.49 5.03 16.94
CA GLY A 66 -2.70 4.66 15.55
C GLY A 66 -2.26 5.73 14.56
N ARG A 67 -2.28 5.35 13.29
CA ARG A 67 -1.90 6.20 12.16
C ARG A 67 -3.05 6.27 11.15
N GLN A 68 -3.07 7.30 10.32
CA GLN A 68 -4.04 7.48 9.24
C GLN A 68 -3.35 7.96 7.97
N TRP A 69 -3.84 7.51 6.81
CA TRP A 69 -3.38 7.98 5.51
C TRP A 69 -3.89 9.38 5.22
N PHE A 70 -5.13 9.62 5.62
CA PHE A 70 -5.82 10.88 5.57
C PHE A 70 -6.94 10.86 6.62
N ASN A 71 -7.39 12.03 7.04
CA ASN A 71 -8.50 12.12 7.98
C ASN A 71 -9.81 11.65 7.35
N LEU A 72 -10.63 10.94 8.14
CA LEU A 72 -11.95 10.46 7.74
C LEU A 72 -12.99 10.97 8.75
N THR A 73 -13.90 11.83 8.31
CA THR A 73 -15.00 12.28 9.18
C THR A 73 -16.33 11.63 8.82
N PHE A 74 -16.43 11.05 7.62
CA PHE A 74 -17.67 10.49 7.05
C PHE A 74 -18.79 11.53 6.88
N ARG A 75 -18.45 12.82 6.84
CA ARG A 75 -19.41 13.93 6.71
C ARG A 75 -19.43 14.54 5.32
N ASP A 76 -18.42 14.26 4.50
CA ASP A 76 -18.32 14.78 3.14
C ASP A 76 -17.94 13.66 2.16
N ALA A 77 -18.76 13.49 1.12
CA ALA A 77 -18.58 12.46 0.09
C ALA A 77 -17.25 12.60 -0.68
N GLY A 78 -16.68 13.80 -0.77
CA GLY A 78 -15.41 14.06 -1.45
C GLY A 78 -14.15 13.80 -0.60
N GLU A 79 -14.30 13.44 0.69
CA GLU A 79 -13.16 13.21 1.59
C GLU A 79 -12.25 12.10 1.09
N LEU A 80 -12.81 11.01 0.57
CA LEU A 80 -12.04 9.87 0.06
C LEU A 80 -11.10 10.29 -1.08
N VAL A 81 -11.63 11.03 -2.06
CA VAL A 81 -10.86 11.46 -3.24
C VAL A 81 -9.76 12.41 -2.83
N ARG A 82 -10.08 13.43 -2.02
CA ARG A 82 -9.09 14.41 -1.56
C ARG A 82 -8.03 13.76 -0.67
N GLY A 83 -8.44 12.89 0.23
CA GLY A 83 -7.55 12.16 1.13
C GLY A 83 -6.59 11.25 0.39
N VAL A 84 -7.08 10.40 -0.52
CA VAL A 84 -6.23 9.55 -1.35
C VAL A 84 -5.29 10.39 -2.22
N THR A 85 -5.81 11.45 -2.84
CA THR A 85 -4.99 12.36 -3.68
C THR A 85 -3.87 13.01 -2.87
N HIS A 86 -4.17 13.41 -1.64
CA HIS A 86 -3.20 14.04 -0.74
C HIS A 86 -2.11 13.05 -0.29
N ALA A 87 -2.49 11.84 0.08
CA ALA A 87 -1.58 10.83 0.63
C ALA A 87 -0.79 10.07 -0.45
N ALA A 88 -1.30 10.03 -1.69
CA ALA A 88 -0.73 9.26 -2.78
C ALA A 88 0.76 9.55 -3.06
N PRO A 89 1.23 10.81 -3.16
CA PRO A 89 2.63 11.09 -3.46
C PRO A 89 3.62 10.52 -2.44
N ALA A 90 3.26 10.53 -1.15
CA ALA A 90 4.13 9.98 -0.11
C ALA A 90 4.24 8.46 -0.20
N LEU A 91 3.11 7.78 -0.46
CA LEU A 91 3.10 6.33 -0.67
C LEU A 91 3.82 5.94 -1.97
N ASP A 92 3.62 6.69 -3.05
CA ASP A 92 4.25 6.43 -4.34
C ASP A 92 5.79 6.51 -4.24
N ALA A 93 6.29 7.57 -3.59
CA ALA A 93 7.71 7.74 -3.32
C ALA A 93 8.29 6.64 -2.41
N PHE A 94 7.52 6.18 -1.42
CA PHE A 94 7.91 5.07 -0.56
C PHE A 94 8.06 3.75 -1.35
N ILE A 95 7.10 3.45 -2.22
CA ILE A 95 7.13 2.26 -3.08
C ILE A 95 8.36 2.30 -4.01
N ASP A 96 8.66 3.45 -4.60
CA ASP A 96 9.84 3.64 -5.45
C ASP A 96 11.14 3.41 -4.68
N ALA A 97 11.22 3.92 -3.45
CA ALA A 97 12.38 3.74 -2.60
C ALA A 97 12.60 2.24 -2.25
N GLU A 98 11.53 1.50 -1.93
CA GLU A 98 11.61 0.08 -1.60
C GLU A 98 11.94 -0.80 -2.81
N LEU A 99 11.35 -0.51 -3.98
CA LEU A 99 11.71 -1.18 -5.24
C LEU A 99 13.18 -0.94 -5.58
N LYS A 100 13.65 0.30 -5.47
CA LYS A 100 15.05 0.66 -5.69
C LYS A 100 15.98 -0.02 -4.69
N ARG A 101 15.61 -0.06 -3.41
CA ARG A 101 16.38 -0.71 -2.33
C ARG A 101 16.66 -2.19 -2.65
N HIS A 102 15.72 -2.85 -3.30
CA HIS A 102 15.83 -4.27 -3.67
C HIS A 102 16.21 -4.52 -5.13
N ASN A 103 16.44 -3.47 -5.92
CA ASN A 103 16.66 -3.56 -7.37
C ASN A 103 15.56 -4.36 -8.10
N LEU A 104 14.31 -4.15 -7.70
CA LEU A 104 13.15 -4.84 -8.24
C LEU A 104 12.40 -3.97 -9.26
N PRO A 105 11.92 -4.55 -10.37
CA PRO A 105 11.04 -3.84 -11.29
C PRO A 105 9.62 -3.72 -10.71
N ALA A 106 8.83 -2.76 -11.20
CA ALA A 106 7.43 -2.60 -10.77
C ALA A 106 6.56 -3.87 -10.93
N ARG A 107 6.84 -4.71 -11.94
CA ARG A 107 6.17 -6.02 -12.12
C ARG A 107 6.48 -7.06 -11.03
N ALA A 108 7.36 -6.76 -10.08
CA ALA A 108 7.63 -7.60 -8.91
C ALA A 108 6.91 -7.08 -7.65
N LEU A 109 6.15 -6.00 -7.76
CA LEU A 109 5.39 -5.38 -6.68
C LEU A 109 3.98 -5.97 -6.57
N ALA A 110 3.55 -6.27 -5.36
CA ALA A 110 2.15 -6.41 -4.99
C ALA A 110 1.79 -5.42 -3.88
N LEU A 111 0.61 -4.81 -3.99
CA LEU A 111 0.03 -3.96 -2.94
C LEU A 111 -1.09 -4.73 -2.25
N VAL A 112 -1.08 -4.74 -0.92
CA VAL A 112 -2.09 -5.42 -0.12
C VAL A 112 -2.63 -4.42 0.90
N GLY A 113 -3.88 -4.00 0.73
CA GLY A 113 -4.48 -2.99 1.59
C GLY A 113 -5.64 -3.54 2.39
N PHE A 114 -5.82 -3.02 3.61
CA PHE A 114 -7.02 -3.22 4.43
C PHE A 114 -7.74 -1.89 4.68
N SER A 115 -9.06 -1.84 4.45
CA SER A 115 -9.91 -0.66 4.71
C SER A 115 -9.36 0.61 4.03
N GLN A 116 -8.97 1.64 4.80
CA GLN A 116 -8.33 2.85 4.25
C GLN A 116 -7.06 2.51 3.44
N GLY A 117 -6.31 1.49 3.84
CA GLY A 117 -5.15 1.01 3.09
C GLY A 117 -5.51 0.41 1.73
N THR A 118 -6.69 -0.20 1.58
CA THR A 118 -7.19 -0.64 0.25
C THR A 118 -7.46 0.55 -0.65
N MET A 119 -8.06 1.62 -0.11
CA MET A 119 -8.29 2.86 -0.87
C MET A 119 -6.97 3.43 -1.39
N MET A 120 -5.93 3.39 -0.57
CA MET A 120 -4.58 3.78 -0.97
C MET A 120 -3.96 2.82 -1.99
N ALA A 121 -4.09 1.50 -1.80
CA ALA A 121 -3.56 0.48 -2.71
C ALA A 121 -4.14 0.64 -4.13
N LEU A 122 -5.47 0.82 -4.23
CA LEU A 122 -6.15 1.04 -5.49
C LEU A 122 -5.84 2.43 -6.06
N GLY A 123 -5.90 3.48 -5.23
CA GLY A 123 -5.69 4.85 -5.64
C GLY A 123 -4.30 5.11 -6.23
N VAL A 124 -3.26 4.53 -5.63
CA VAL A 124 -1.87 4.62 -6.11
C VAL A 124 -1.60 3.55 -7.16
N GLY A 125 -1.88 2.28 -6.86
CA GLY A 125 -1.50 1.15 -7.70
C GLY A 125 -2.06 1.20 -9.12
N LEU A 126 -3.30 1.68 -9.29
CA LEU A 126 -3.92 1.81 -10.62
C LEU A 126 -3.40 2.99 -11.44
N ARG A 127 -2.71 3.94 -10.81
CA ARG A 127 -2.14 5.14 -11.46
C ARG A 127 -0.64 5.03 -11.73
N ARG A 128 0.03 4.03 -11.15
CA ARG A 128 1.46 3.79 -11.37
C ARG A 128 1.75 3.29 -12.78
N ALA A 129 2.81 3.83 -13.37
CA ALA A 129 3.37 3.39 -14.64
C ALA A 129 4.90 3.22 -14.48
N PRO A 130 5.44 1.99 -14.54
CA PRO A 130 4.74 0.73 -14.77
C PRO A 130 3.90 0.29 -13.57
N ALA A 131 2.81 -0.42 -13.84
CA ALA A 131 1.88 -0.89 -12.83
C ALA A 131 2.49 -2.00 -11.95
N PRO A 132 1.98 -2.20 -10.72
CA PRO A 132 2.28 -3.40 -9.93
C PRO A 132 1.80 -4.67 -10.63
N ALA A 133 2.29 -5.83 -10.20
CA ALA A 133 1.77 -7.11 -10.67
C ALA A 133 0.35 -7.38 -10.13
N ALA A 134 0.11 -7.03 -8.87
CA ALA A 134 -1.15 -7.31 -8.20
C ALA A 134 -1.54 -6.26 -7.16
N ILE A 135 -2.85 -6.13 -6.97
CA ILE A 135 -3.46 -5.40 -5.86
C ILE A 135 -4.46 -6.33 -5.17
N VAL A 136 -4.32 -6.50 -3.87
CA VAL A 136 -5.28 -7.22 -3.02
C VAL A 136 -5.90 -6.22 -2.05
N GLY A 137 -7.22 -6.07 -2.09
CA GLY A 137 -7.97 -5.14 -1.26
C GLY A 137 -8.94 -5.85 -0.34
N TYR A 138 -8.74 -5.73 0.96
CA TYR A 138 -9.65 -6.25 1.98
C TYR A 138 -10.53 -5.14 2.55
N SER A 139 -11.86 -5.28 2.43
CA SER A 139 -12.84 -4.42 3.11
C SER A 139 -12.67 -2.92 2.83
N GLY A 140 -12.35 -2.57 1.59
CA GLY A 140 -12.17 -1.17 1.17
C GLY A 140 -12.98 -0.79 -0.06
N ALA A 141 -12.64 0.36 -0.64
CA ALA A 141 -13.32 0.90 -1.81
C ALA A 141 -12.33 1.64 -2.73
N LEU A 142 -12.69 1.77 -4.00
CA LEU A 142 -12.03 2.70 -4.90
C LEU A 142 -12.59 4.11 -4.66
N ALA A 143 -11.73 5.08 -4.31
CA ALA A 143 -12.16 6.43 -3.97
C ALA A 143 -12.80 7.19 -5.14
N THR A 144 -12.29 7.01 -6.35
CA THR A 144 -12.89 7.52 -7.59
C THR A 144 -12.41 6.70 -8.79
N VAL A 145 -13.26 6.60 -9.82
CA VAL A 145 -12.89 6.07 -11.14
C VAL A 145 -12.32 7.17 -12.05
N GLU A 146 -12.45 8.43 -11.66
CA GLU A 146 -11.99 9.58 -12.43
C GLU A 146 -10.46 9.57 -12.52
N ALA A 147 -9.94 9.83 -13.72
CA ALA A 147 -8.52 9.78 -14.02
C ALA A 147 -7.85 8.40 -13.81
N LEU A 148 -8.63 7.30 -13.76
CA LEU A 148 -8.08 5.98 -14.07
C LEU A 148 -7.66 5.92 -15.55
N PRO A 149 -6.61 5.13 -15.89
CA PRO A 149 -6.22 4.94 -17.27
C PRO A 149 -7.39 4.41 -18.11
N GLN A 150 -7.71 5.10 -19.22
CA GLN A 150 -8.83 4.76 -20.10
C GLN A 150 -8.60 3.46 -20.90
N GLN A 151 -7.36 2.96 -20.93
CA GLN A 151 -6.97 1.72 -21.58
C GLN A 151 -6.14 0.89 -20.61
N PRO A 152 -6.53 -0.36 -20.30
CA PRO A 152 -5.71 -1.25 -19.51
C PRO A 152 -4.50 -1.65 -20.35
N GLY A 153 -3.35 -1.05 -20.11
CA GLY A 153 -2.07 -1.65 -20.52
C GLY A 153 -1.82 -2.93 -19.72
N SER A 154 -0.62 -3.11 -19.15
CA SER A 154 -0.39 -4.12 -18.12
C SER A 154 -1.12 -3.73 -16.82
N ALA A 155 -2.45 -3.83 -16.78
CA ALA A 155 -3.21 -3.60 -15.57
C ALA A 155 -2.84 -4.65 -14.51
N PRO A 156 -2.74 -4.28 -13.22
CA PRO A 156 -2.47 -5.24 -12.16
C PRO A 156 -3.61 -6.26 -12.08
N ALA A 157 -3.30 -7.49 -11.67
CA ALA A 157 -4.35 -8.41 -11.21
C ALA A 157 -4.98 -7.85 -9.93
N ILE A 158 -6.31 -7.79 -9.85
CA ILE A 158 -7.02 -7.22 -8.69
C ILE A 158 -7.86 -8.31 -8.03
N LEU A 159 -7.69 -8.49 -6.73
CA LEU A 159 -8.56 -9.29 -5.87
C LEU A 159 -9.18 -8.39 -4.80
N LEU A 160 -10.51 -8.36 -4.73
CA LEU A 160 -11.25 -7.67 -3.68
C LEU A 160 -11.92 -8.70 -2.78
N VAL A 161 -11.79 -8.51 -1.46
CA VAL A 161 -12.27 -9.42 -0.41
C VAL A 161 -13.15 -8.67 0.58
#